data_AF-A0A0D3FNF0-F1
#
_entry.id   AF-A0A0D3FNF0-F1
#
_cell.length_a   1.000
_cell.length_b   1.000
_cell.length_c   1.000
_cell.angle_alpha   90.00
_cell.angle_beta   90.00
_cell.angle_gamma   90.00
#
_symmetry.space_group_name_H-M   'P 1'
#
loop_
_entity.id
_entity.type
_entity.pdbx_description
1 polymer ?
#
loop_
_entity_poly.entity_id
_entity_poly.type
_entity_poly.pdbx_seq_one_letter_code
_entity_poly.pdbx_strand_id
1 'polypeptide(L)'
;MVVRRRLACGTGAPPSAEPDARFASDELTLCYKTLNDACPYSKFAHLTANQAILEATGAATKIHIVDFGIVQGIQWAALLQALATRPEGKPTRIRITGVPSPLLGPQPAASLAATNTRLRDFAKLLGVDFEFVPLLRPVHELNKSDFLVEPDEAVAVNFMLQLYHLLGDSDELVRRVLRLAKSLSPAVVTLGEYEVSLNRAGFVDRFANALSYYRSLFESLDVAMTRDSPERARVERWMFGERIQRAVGPEEGADRTERMAGSSEWQTLMEWCGFEPVPLSNYARSQADLLLWNYDSKYKYSLVELPPAFLSLAWEKRPLLTVSAWR
;
A
#
# COMPACT_ATOMS: atom_id res chain seq x y z
N MET A 1 25.19 -11.27 0.84
CA MET A 1 25.03 -11.39 2.31
C MET A 1 23.86 -12.31 2.70
N VAL A 2 22.65 -12.13 2.17
CA VAL A 2 21.46 -12.95 2.53
C VAL A 2 21.62 -14.43 2.20
N VAL A 3 22.12 -14.78 1.01
CA VAL A 3 22.42 -16.18 0.62
C VAL A 3 23.39 -16.84 1.60
N ARG A 4 24.39 -16.10 2.10
CA ARG A 4 25.33 -16.61 3.11
C ARG A 4 24.62 -16.93 4.43
N ARG A 5 23.66 -16.10 4.87
CA ARG A 5 22.84 -16.37 6.06
C ARG A 5 21.97 -17.61 5.88
N ARG A 6 21.31 -17.75 4.72
CA ARG A 6 20.53 -18.95 4.39
C ARG A 6 21.37 -20.23 4.47
N LEU A 7 22.57 -20.21 3.88
CA LEU A 7 23.50 -21.34 3.94
C LEU A 7 24.00 -21.63 5.36
N ALA A 8 24.21 -20.60 6.19
CA ALA A 8 24.67 -20.77 7.57
C ALA A 8 23.61 -21.33 8.53
N CYS A 9 22.33 -20.95 8.39
CA CYS A 9 21.25 -21.54 9.20
C CYS A 9 20.99 -23.01 8.85
N GLY A 10 21.19 -23.40 7.58
CA GLY A 10 21.20 -24.81 7.18
C GLY A 10 22.28 -25.65 7.88
N THR A 11 23.27 -25.00 8.52
CA THR A 11 24.33 -25.62 9.33
C THR A 11 24.14 -25.48 10.84
N GLY A 12 22.97 -25.01 11.32
CA GLY A 12 22.64 -24.95 12.75
C GLY A 12 23.16 -23.71 13.50
N ALA A 13 23.53 -22.63 12.80
CA ALA A 13 23.91 -21.38 13.45
C ALA A 13 22.70 -20.66 14.08
N PRO A 14 22.83 -20.09 15.29
CA PRO A 14 21.73 -19.38 15.95
C PRO A 14 21.33 -18.12 15.15
N PRO A 15 20.04 -17.76 15.12
CA PRO A 15 19.60 -16.52 14.48
C PRO A 15 20.24 -15.30 15.15
N SER A 16 20.61 -14.30 14.35
CA SER A 16 21.10 -13.02 14.87
C SER A 16 20.02 -12.32 15.67
N ALA A 17 20.38 -11.64 16.76
CA ALA A 17 19.44 -10.87 17.57
C ALA A 17 18.61 -9.91 16.71
N GLU A 18 17.29 -10.01 16.81
CA GLU A 18 16.37 -9.08 16.15
C GLU A 18 16.52 -7.69 16.77
N PRO A 19 16.52 -6.61 15.95
CA PRO A 19 16.52 -5.25 16.47
C PRO A 19 15.24 -4.96 17.26
N ASP A 20 15.31 -4.05 18.24
CA ASP A 20 14.14 -3.57 19.00
C ASP A 20 13.04 -3.11 18.04
N ALA A 21 11.81 -3.61 18.24
CA ALA A 21 10.64 -3.28 17.42
C ALA A 21 10.39 -1.77 17.32
N ARG A 22 10.72 -0.97 18.35
CA ARG A 22 10.60 0.50 18.28
C ARG A 22 11.62 1.10 17.34
N PHE A 23 12.88 0.68 17.45
CA PHE A 23 13.95 1.13 16.59
C PHE A 23 13.65 0.77 15.12
N ALA A 24 13.14 -0.44 14.88
CA ALA A 24 12.70 -0.86 13.55
C ALA A 24 11.56 0.02 13.00
N SER A 25 10.59 0.41 13.85
CA SER A 25 9.48 1.28 13.45
C SER A 25 9.92 2.69 13.07
N ASP A 26 10.82 3.30 13.84
CA ASP A 26 11.35 4.64 13.57
C ASP A 26 12.14 4.66 12.26
N GLU A 27 13.01 3.65 12.05
CA GLU A 27 13.77 3.49 10.81
C GLU A 27 12.83 3.30 9.61
N LEU A 28 11.78 2.50 9.72
CA LEU A 28 10.82 2.27 8.64
C LEU A 28 10.01 3.54 8.29
N THR A 29 9.61 4.32 9.29
CA THR A 29 8.92 5.60 9.07
C THR A 29 9.81 6.60 8.34
N LEU A 30 11.10 6.70 8.73
CA LEU A 30 12.08 7.54 8.04
C LEU A 30 12.34 7.04 6.61
N CYS A 31 12.49 5.73 6.41
CA CYS A 31 12.66 5.13 5.09
C CYS A 31 11.47 5.43 4.18
N TYR A 32 10.24 5.30 4.70
CA TYR A 32 9.02 5.59 3.95
C TYR A 32 8.99 7.06 3.49
N LYS A 33 9.33 7.99 4.39
CA LYS A 33 9.44 9.41 4.04
C LYS A 33 10.49 9.64 2.94
N THR A 34 11.71 9.14 3.12
CA THR A 34 12.78 9.27 2.13
C THR A 34 12.38 8.71 0.77
N LEU A 35 11.79 7.51 0.74
CA LEU A 35 11.38 6.88 -0.50
C LEU A 35 10.27 7.67 -1.22
N ASN A 36 9.34 8.26 -0.48
CA ASN A 36 8.26 9.10 -1.04
C ASN A 36 8.75 10.45 -1.57
N ASP A 37 9.82 10.98 -0.96
CA ASP A 37 10.45 12.22 -1.41
C ASP A 37 11.30 11.97 -2.67
N ALA A 38 12.00 10.83 -2.74
CA ALA A 38 12.89 10.48 -3.84
C ALA A 38 12.17 9.84 -5.06
N CYS A 39 11.02 9.19 -4.85
CA CYS A 39 10.37 8.37 -5.89
C CYS A 39 8.84 8.56 -5.92
N PRO A 40 8.19 8.35 -7.08
CA PRO A 40 6.76 8.61 -7.26
C PRO A 40 5.84 7.50 -6.72
N TYR A 41 6.36 6.43 -6.11
CA TYR A 41 5.62 5.20 -5.80
C TYR A 41 4.32 5.44 -5.02
N SER A 42 4.39 6.08 -3.85
CA SER A 42 3.20 6.33 -3.02
C SER A 42 2.26 7.35 -3.65
N LYS A 43 2.80 8.41 -4.28
CA LYS A 43 1.99 9.42 -4.98
C LYS A 43 1.20 8.79 -6.12
N PHE A 44 1.83 7.90 -6.90
CA PHE A 44 1.18 7.14 -7.95
C PHE A 44 0.05 6.27 -7.38
N ALA A 45 0.34 5.48 -6.33
CA ALA A 45 -0.66 4.64 -5.67
C ALA A 45 -1.87 5.47 -5.20
N HIS A 46 -1.61 6.51 -4.42
CA HIS A 46 -2.64 7.34 -3.81
C HIS A 46 -3.49 8.08 -4.84
N LEU A 47 -2.89 8.71 -5.85
CA LEU A 47 -3.64 9.46 -6.86
C LEU A 47 -4.51 8.54 -7.71
N THR A 48 -3.96 7.39 -8.12
CA THR A 48 -4.69 6.40 -8.92
C THR A 48 -5.87 5.81 -8.13
N ALA A 49 -5.65 5.46 -6.86
CA ALA A 49 -6.70 4.97 -5.98
C ALA A 49 -7.77 6.03 -5.69
N ASN A 50 -7.35 7.26 -5.40
CA ASN A 50 -8.26 8.37 -5.14
C ASN A 50 -9.14 8.68 -6.35
N GLN A 51 -8.63 8.56 -7.57
CA GLN A 51 -9.43 8.74 -8.79
C GLN A 51 -10.52 7.67 -8.90
N ALA A 52 -10.21 6.41 -8.62
CA ALA A 52 -11.21 5.34 -8.61
C ALA A 52 -12.27 5.55 -7.52
N ILE A 53 -11.87 5.99 -6.33
CA ILE A 53 -12.78 6.33 -5.23
C ILE A 53 -13.69 7.50 -5.60
N LEU A 54 -13.11 8.57 -6.17
CA LEU A 54 -13.82 9.76 -6.60
C LEU A 54 -14.96 9.42 -7.58
N GLU A 55 -14.64 8.59 -8.59
CA GLU A 55 -15.60 8.16 -9.61
C GLU A 55 -16.68 7.23 -9.05
N ALA A 56 -16.29 6.23 -8.26
CA ALA A 56 -17.23 5.26 -7.69
C ALA A 56 -18.21 5.87 -6.68
N THR A 57 -17.85 7.01 -6.08
CA THR A 57 -18.66 7.69 -5.06
C THR A 57 -19.33 8.97 -5.57
N GLY A 58 -19.29 9.24 -6.88
CA GLY A 58 -19.80 10.48 -7.48
C GLY A 58 -21.26 10.80 -7.13
N ALA A 59 -22.13 9.78 -7.16
CA ALA A 59 -23.57 9.95 -6.86
C ALA A 59 -23.89 10.10 -5.37
N ALA A 60 -22.94 9.82 -4.46
CA ALA A 60 -23.18 9.79 -3.03
C ALA A 60 -22.91 11.13 -2.36
N THR A 61 -23.79 11.58 -1.49
CA THR A 61 -23.61 12.82 -0.71
C THR A 61 -22.89 12.60 0.62
N LYS A 62 -22.96 11.40 1.18
CA LYS A 62 -22.17 10.95 2.33
C LYS A 62 -21.20 9.87 1.89
N ILE A 63 -19.94 10.00 2.28
CA ILE A 63 -18.88 9.06 1.89
C ILE A 63 -18.16 8.57 3.14
N HIS A 64 -17.89 7.28 3.19
CA HIS A 64 -17.11 6.67 4.24
C HIS A 64 -15.95 5.86 3.65
N ILE A 65 -14.75 6.32 3.94
CA ILE A 65 -13.52 5.64 3.55
C ILE A 65 -13.05 4.73 4.68
N VAL A 66 -12.78 3.48 4.36
CA VAL A 66 -12.15 2.52 5.27
C VAL A 66 -10.73 2.26 4.78
N ASP A 67 -9.75 2.78 5.52
CA ASP A 67 -8.34 2.66 5.18
C ASP A 67 -7.66 1.59 6.01
N PHE A 68 -7.32 0.47 5.37
CA PHE A 68 -6.50 -0.56 5.99
C PHE A 68 -5.03 -0.28 5.70
N GLY A 69 -4.30 0.12 6.74
CA GLY A 69 -2.88 0.43 6.63
C GLY A 69 -2.58 1.91 6.56
N ILE A 70 -3.32 2.75 7.27
CA ILE A 70 -3.02 4.19 7.29
C ILE A 70 -1.65 4.45 7.92
N VAL A 71 -0.79 5.19 7.21
CA VAL A 71 0.52 5.65 7.72
C VAL A 71 0.44 7.14 8.08
N GLN A 72 0.03 7.97 7.11
CA GLN A 72 -0.14 9.41 7.24
C GLN A 72 -1.38 9.85 6.46
N GLY A 73 -1.90 11.04 6.75
CA GLY A 73 -3.12 11.56 6.10
C GLY A 73 -2.96 12.10 4.67
N ILE A 74 -1.81 11.95 3.99
CA ILE A 74 -1.56 12.65 2.72
C ILE A 74 -2.47 12.17 1.57
N GLN A 75 -2.74 10.87 1.48
CA GLN A 75 -3.70 10.32 0.51
C GLN A 75 -5.07 10.97 0.70
N TRP A 76 -5.51 11.06 1.95
CA TRP A 76 -6.83 11.57 2.31
C TRP A 76 -6.94 13.09 2.18
N ALA A 77 -5.88 13.84 2.45
CA ALA A 77 -5.85 15.27 2.16
C ALA A 77 -6.05 15.54 0.65
N ALA A 78 -5.37 14.78 -0.21
CA ALA A 78 -5.57 14.90 -1.67
C ALA A 78 -7.00 14.52 -2.09
N LEU A 79 -7.58 13.46 -1.52
CA LEU A 79 -8.96 13.06 -1.82
C LEU A 79 -9.98 14.09 -1.33
N LEU A 80 -9.80 14.66 -0.14
CA LEU A 80 -10.68 15.71 0.39
C LEU A 80 -10.74 16.91 -0.56
N GLN A 81 -9.59 17.34 -1.08
CA GLN A 81 -9.52 18.42 -2.08
C GLN A 81 -10.26 18.06 -3.38
N ALA A 82 -10.06 16.83 -3.88
CA ALA A 82 -10.74 16.36 -5.09
C ALA A 82 -12.26 16.28 -4.90
N LEU A 83 -12.72 15.71 -3.78
CA LEU A 83 -14.15 15.63 -3.43
C LEU A 83 -14.79 17.01 -3.25
N ALA A 84 -14.06 17.99 -2.70
CA ALA A 84 -14.56 19.35 -2.54
C ALA A 84 -14.77 20.09 -3.88
N THR A 85 -14.14 19.63 -4.95
CA THR A 85 -14.15 20.28 -6.27
C THR A 85 -14.76 19.42 -7.39
N ARG A 86 -15.38 18.29 -7.04
CA ARG A 86 -15.95 17.35 -8.01
C ARG A 86 -17.21 17.91 -8.71
N PRO A 87 -17.53 17.43 -9.92
CA PRO A 87 -18.65 17.95 -10.72
C PRO A 87 -20.02 17.87 -10.05
N GLU A 88 -20.28 16.80 -9.29
CA GLU A 88 -21.56 16.54 -8.61
C GLU A 88 -21.78 17.44 -7.38
N GLY A 89 -20.78 18.25 -7.04
CA GLY A 89 -20.76 19.06 -5.84
C GLY A 89 -20.17 18.33 -4.64
N LYS A 90 -19.72 19.15 -3.70
CA LYS A 90 -19.05 18.72 -2.48
C LYS A 90 -19.94 17.79 -1.63
N PRO A 91 -19.44 16.65 -1.14
CA PRO A 91 -20.17 15.80 -0.20
C PRO A 91 -20.61 16.58 1.05
N THR A 92 -21.76 16.22 1.61
CA THR A 92 -22.27 16.81 2.85
C THR A 92 -21.51 16.29 4.06
N ARG A 93 -21.03 15.04 4.04
CA ARG A 93 -20.21 14.43 5.09
C ARG A 93 -19.19 13.46 4.53
N ILE A 94 -17.98 13.48 5.07
CA ILE A 94 -16.91 12.50 4.78
C ILE A 94 -16.43 11.88 6.10
N ARG A 95 -16.48 10.56 6.21
CA ARG A 95 -15.91 9.81 7.34
C ARG A 95 -14.72 8.98 6.89
N ILE A 96 -13.71 8.87 7.74
CA ILE A 96 -12.56 7.99 7.52
C ILE A 96 -12.35 7.11 8.74
N THR A 97 -12.48 5.79 8.54
CA THR A 97 -12.07 4.78 9.53
C THR A 97 -10.68 4.29 9.17
N GLY A 98 -9.69 4.55 10.03
CA GLY A 98 -8.29 4.21 9.79
C GLY A 98 -7.80 3.07 10.66
N VAL A 99 -7.38 1.96 10.04
CA VAL A 99 -6.62 0.89 10.70
C VAL A 99 -5.13 1.18 10.51
N PRO A 100 -4.31 1.30 11.57
CA PRO A 100 -2.91 1.69 11.44
C PRO A 100 -2.08 0.67 10.65
N SER A 101 -1.18 1.18 9.81
CA SER A 101 -0.15 0.36 9.17
C SER A 101 0.84 -0.21 10.18
N PRO A 102 1.36 -1.43 9.96
CA PRO A 102 2.51 -1.95 10.70
C PRO A 102 3.72 -1.01 10.71
N LEU A 103 3.86 -0.13 9.71
CA LEU A 103 4.93 0.88 9.64
C LEU A 103 4.91 1.89 10.80
N LEU A 104 3.76 2.08 11.45
CA LEU A 104 3.63 2.94 12.64
C LEU A 104 4.03 2.23 13.94
N GLY A 105 4.37 0.95 13.86
CA GLY A 105 4.82 0.14 14.99
C GLY A 105 3.72 -0.11 16.02
N PRO A 106 4.10 -0.60 17.21
CA PRO A 106 3.14 -1.03 18.24
C PRO A 106 2.44 0.13 18.96
N GLN A 107 2.88 1.38 18.76
CA GLN A 107 2.35 2.56 19.46
C GLN A 107 1.89 3.66 18.47
N PRO A 108 0.90 3.37 17.59
CA PRO A 108 0.51 4.29 16.53
C PRO A 108 -0.31 5.50 17.02
N ALA A 109 -0.73 5.52 18.29
CA ALA A 109 -1.72 6.46 18.82
C ALA A 109 -1.34 7.94 18.61
N ALA A 110 -0.09 8.32 18.88
CA ALA A 110 0.38 9.70 18.69
C ALA A 110 0.38 10.13 17.22
N SER A 111 0.84 9.24 16.32
CA SER A 111 0.84 9.50 14.87
C SER A 111 -0.58 9.63 14.31
N LEU A 112 -1.49 8.75 14.74
CA LEU A 112 -2.90 8.78 14.35
C LEU A 112 -3.61 10.02 14.89
N ALA A 113 -3.34 10.43 16.13
CA ALA A 113 -3.90 11.66 16.70
C ALA A 113 -3.44 12.90 15.91
N ALA A 114 -2.16 12.98 15.55
CA ALA A 114 -1.65 14.06 14.71
C ALA A 114 -2.27 14.05 13.30
N THR A 115 -2.44 12.86 12.70
CA THR A 115 -3.10 12.68 11.41
C THR A 115 -4.57 13.14 11.46
N ASN A 116 -5.29 12.72 12.50
CA ASN A 116 -6.67 13.12 12.76
C ASN A 116 -6.81 14.65 12.82
N THR A 117 -6.00 15.32 13.64
CA THR A 117 -6.01 16.78 13.77
C THR A 117 -5.76 17.46 12.42
N ARG A 118 -4.72 17.05 11.68
CA ARG A 118 -4.39 17.64 10.38
C ARG A 118 -5.51 17.48 9.35
N LEU A 119 -6.13 16.29 9.28
CA LEU A 119 -7.23 16.04 8.34
C LEU A 119 -8.48 16.83 8.72
N ARG A 120 -8.81 16.92 10.02
CA ARG A 120 -9.94 17.73 10.50
C ARG A 120 -9.73 19.21 10.19
N ASP A 121 -8.53 19.74 10.43
CA ASP A 121 -8.23 21.14 10.15
C ASP A 121 -8.26 21.43 8.65
N PHE A 122 -7.76 20.52 7.82
CA PHE A 122 -7.85 20.66 6.36
C PHE A 122 -9.31 20.60 5.87
N ALA A 123 -10.13 19.68 6.40
CA ALA A 123 -11.54 19.57 6.05
C ALA A 123 -12.34 20.83 6.44
N LYS A 124 -12.01 21.49 7.56
CA LYS A 124 -12.59 22.79 7.94
C LYS A 124 -12.32 23.86 6.88
N LEU A 125 -11.11 23.92 6.32
CA LEU A 125 -10.77 24.88 5.25
C LEU A 125 -11.59 24.64 3.98
N LEU A 126 -11.95 23.39 3.71
CA LEU A 126 -12.82 23.01 2.59
C LEU A 126 -14.32 23.15 2.91
N GLY A 127 -14.67 23.43 4.17
CA GLY A 127 -16.04 23.52 4.65
C GLY A 127 -16.83 22.21 4.49
N VAL A 128 -16.19 21.06 4.72
CA VAL A 128 -16.81 19.73 4.68
C VAL A 128 -16.99 19.21 6.11
N ASP A 129 -18.15 18.63 6.43
CA ASP A 129 -18.33 17.90 7.68
C ASP A 129 -17.49 16.62 7.65
N PHE A 130 -16.58 16.46 8.60
CA PHE A 130 -15.53 15.46 8.54
C PHE A 130 -15.28 14.76 9.87
N GLU A 131 -15.17 13.44 9.79
CA GLU A 131 -14.83 12.56 10.90
C GLU A 131 -13.68 11.64 10.56
N PHE A 132 -12.77 11.45 11.53
CA PHE A 132 -11.74 10.43 11.49
C PHE A 132 -11.79 9.60 12.76
N VAL A 133 -11.83 8.27 12.62
CA VAL A 133 -11.92 7.30 13.71
C VAL A 133 -10.85 6.21 13.53
N PRO A 134 -9.90 6.05 14.46
CA PRO A 134 -8.93 4.97 14.39
C PRO A 134 -9.47 3.65 14.96
N LEU A 135 -9.17 2.52 14.32
CA LEU A 135 -9.38 1.19 14.85
C LEU A 135 -8.04 0.57 15.26
N LEU A 136 -7.76 0.52 16.57
CA LEU A 136 -6.47 0.10 17.10
C LEU A 136 -6.35 -1.41 17.37
N ARG A 137 -7.47 -2.14 17.30
CA ARG A 137 -7.49 -3.58 17.50
C ARG A 137 -6.86 -4.30 16.29
N PRO A 138 -6.20 -5.45 16.50
CA PRO A 138 -5.65 -6.24 15.39
C PRO A 138 -6.71 -6.55 14.34
N VAL A 139 -6.32 -6.51 13.06
CA VAL A 139 -7.24 -6.67 11.92
C VAL A 139 -7.99 -8.01 11.96
N HIS A 140 -7.34 -9.06 12.46
CA HIS A 140 -7.94 -10.38 12.62
C HIS A 140 -9.01 -10.46 13.72
N GLU A 141 -9.18 -9.43 14.55
CA GLU A 141 -10.24 -9.33 15.56
C GLU A 141 -11.38 -8.39 15.15
N LEU A 142 -11.18 -7.60 14.09
CA LEU A 142 -12.17 -6.65 13.62
C LEU A 142 -13.33 -7.36 12.92
N ASN A 143 -14.53 -6.87 13.17
CA ASN A 143 -15.80 -7.34 12.63
C ASN A 143 -16.54 -6.20 11.93
N LYS A 144 -17.55 -6.51 11.12
CA LYS A 144 -18.34 -5.51 10.36
C LYS A 144 -18.87 -4.37 11.24
N SER A 145 -19.36 -4.69 12.45
CA SER A 145 -19.92 -3.70 13.37
C SER A 145 -18.90 -2.66 13.86
N ASP A 146 -17.61 -3.00 13.89
CA ASP A 146 -16.56 -2.08 14.35
C ASP A 146 -16.39 -0.89 13.41
N PHE A 147 -16.78 -1.03 12.14
CA PHE A 147 -16.68 0.03 11.13
C PHE A 147 -17.86 0.99 11.17
N LEU A 148 -18.95 0.69 11.89
CA LEU A 148 -20.09 1.61 12.07
C LEU A 148 -20.62 2.18 10.74
N VAL A 149 -20.69 1.35 9.68
CA VAL A 149 -21.20 1.75 8.37
C VAL A 149 -22.68 2.13 8.46
N GLU A 150 -23.05 3.24 7.82
CA GLU A 150 -24.43 3.73 7.78
C GLU A 150 -25.09 3.35 6.43
N PRO A 151 -26.43 3.17 6.38
CA PRO A 151 -27.09 2.76 5.14
C PRO A 151 -27.19 3.86 4.08
N ASP A 152 -26.97 5.13 4.45
CA ASP A 152 -27.11 6.31 3.58
C ASP A 152 -25.77 6.93 3.15
N GLU A 153 -24.66 6.19 3.32
CA GLU A 153 -23.33 6.58 2.84
C GLU A 153 -22.76 5.56 1.84
N ALA A 154 -21.97 6.05 0.88
CA ALA A 154 -21.17 5.17 0.03
C ALA A 154 -19.86 4.82 0.73
N VAL A 155 -19.57 3.52 0.82
CA VAL A 155 -18.33 3.01 1.41
C VAL A 155 -17.28 2.79 0.32
N ALA A 156 -16.05 3.23 0.55
CA ALA A 156 -14.89 2.82 -0.24
C ALA A 156 -13.83 2.20 0.68
N VAL A 157 -13.29 1.03 0.31
CA VAL A 157 -12.25 0.35 1.08
C VAL A 157 -10.92 0.51 0.37
N ASN A 158 -9.87 0.86 1.11
CA ASN A 158 -8.54 1.13 0.56
C ASN A 158 -7.50 0.22 1.19
N PHE A 159 -6.70 -0.42 0.33
CA PHE A 159 -5.57 -1.26 0.68
C PHE A 159 -4.33 -0.80 -0.09
N MET A 160 -3.50 0.06 0.50
CA MET A 160 -2.28 0.55 -0.12
C MET A 160 -1.06 -0.03 0.58
N LEU A 161 -0.38 -0.96 -0.09
CA LEU A 161 0.82 -1.65 0.40
C LEU A 161 0.63 -2.26 1.80
N GLN A 162 -0.52 -2.92 1.99
CA GLN A 162 -0.95 -3.45 3.30
C GLN A 162 -1.27 -4.95 3.25
N LEU A 163 -1.83 -5.44 2.16
CA LEU A 163 -2.43 -6.78 2.11
C LEU A 163 -1.39 -7.88 2.02
N TYR A 164 -0.23 -7.59 1.43
CA TYR A 164 0.90 -8.50 1.37
C TYR A 164 1.38 -8.97 2.76
N HIS A 165 1.23 -8.15 3.82
CA HIS A 165 1.54 -8.55 5.20
C HIS A 165 0.70 -9.74 5.70
N LEU A 166 -0.47 -9.97 5.09
CA LEU A 166 -1.40 -11.03 5.48
C LEU A 166 -1.24 -12.31 4.65
N LEU A 167 -0.34 -12.30 3.65
CA LEU A 167 0.02 -13.49 2.91
C LEU A 167 0.91 -14.39 3.76
N GLY A 168 0.52 -15.66 3.86
CA GLY A 168 1.25 -16.69 4.60
C GLY A 168 1.29 -18.00 3.83
N ASP A 169 1.63 -19.08 4.53
CA ASP A 169 1.46 -20.42 3.98
C ASP A 169 -0.02 -20.73 3.67
N SER A 170 -0.90 -20.25 4.55
CA SER A 170 -2.36 -20.21 4.40
C SER A 170 -2.86 -18.81 4.02
N ASP A 171 -3.87 -18.75 3.14
CA ASP A 171 -4.54 -17.49 2.76
C ASP A 171 -5.68 -17.10 3.73
N GLU A 172 -5.74 -17.67 4.95
CA GLU A 172 -6.85 -17.43 5.88
C GLU A 172 -6.98 -15.97 6.29
N LEU A 173 -5.88 -15.32 6.71
CA LEU A 173 -5.89 -13.93 7.18
C LEU A 173 -6.30 -12.97 6.06
N VAL A 174 -5.67 -13.06 4.88
CA VAL A 174 -6.01 -12.23 3.73
C VAL A 174 -7.47 -12.44 3.30
N ARG A 175 -7.96 -13.70 3.25
CA ARG A 175 -9.37 -13.98 2.91
C ARG A 175 -10.33 -13.44 3.95
N ARG A 176 -9.99 -13.51 5.24
CA ARG A 176 -10.81 -12.93 6.32
C ARG A 176 -10.99 -11.42 6.11
N VAL A 177 -9.91 -10.70 5.82
CA VAL A 177 -9.95 -9.24 5.62
C VAL A 177 -10.67 -8.87 4.32
N LEU A 178 -10.46 -9.60 3.23
CA LEU A 178 -11.20 -9.37 1.99
C LEU A 178 -12.70 -9.62 2.15
N ARG A 179 -13.10 -10.69 2.86
CA ARG A 179 -14.51 -10.95 3.18
C ARG A 179 -15.10 -9.88 4.10
N LEU A 180 -14.33 -9.41 5.07
CA LEU A 180 -14.73 -8.29 5.93
C LEU A 180 -14.98 -7.04 5.07
N ALA A 181 -14.06 -6.67 4.19
CA ALA A 181 -14.24 -5.56 3.25
C ALA A 181 -15.49 -5.75 2.38
N LYS A 182 -15.70 -6.93 1.79
CA LYS A 182 -16.90 -7.23 0.99
C LYS A 182 -18.18 -7.09 1.82
N SER A 183 -18.16 -7.50 3.09
CA SER A 183 -19.32 -7.40 3.99
C SER A 183 -19.76 -5.96 4.27
N LEU A 184 -18.89 -4.97 4.05
CA LEU A 184 -19.20 -3.55 4.13
C LEU A 184 -19.99 -3.05 2.91
N SER A 185 -20.17 -3.89 1.88
CA SER A 185 -20.85 -3.54 0.62
C SER A 185 -20.28 -2.27 -0.03
N PRO A 186 -18.95 -2.22 -0.29
CA PRO A 186 -18.30 -1.03 -0.79
C PRO A 186 -18.71 -0.72 -2.23
N ALA A 187 -18.81 0.56 -2.56
CA ALA A 187 -18.93 1.04 -3.94
C ALA A 187 -17.66 0.72 -4.75
N VAL A 188 -16.49 0.75 -4.08
CA VAL A 188 -15.21 0.33 -4.65
C VAL A 188 -14.24 -0.13 -3.57
N VAL A 189 -13.39 -1.08 -3.91
CA VAL A 189 -12.19 -1.48 -3.17
C VAL A 189 -10.97 -1.16 -4.03
N THR A 190 -10.06 -0.34 -3.51
CA THR A 190 -8.78 -0.03 -4.17
C THR A 190 -7.67 -0.88 -3.59
N LEU A 191 -6.87 -1.49 -4.46
CA LEU A 191 -5.74 -2.34 -4.10
C LEU A 191 -4.47 -1.82 -4.77
N GLY A 192 -3.48 -1.42 -3.98
CA GLY A 192 -2.14 -1.04 -4.41
C GLY A 192 -1.10 -1.99 -3.81
N GLU A 193 -0.39 -2.74 -4.65
CA GLU A 193 0.52 -3.81 -4.20
C GLU A 193 1.85 -3.82 -4.98
N TYR A 194 2.88 -4.43 -4.38
CA TYR A 194 4.18 -4.62 -5.02
C TYR A 194 4.10 -5.70 -6.12
N GLU A 195 4.59 -5.41 -7.33
CA GLU A 195 4.46 -6.31 -8.49
C GLU A 195 5.60 -7.34 -8.57
N VAL A 196 5.62 -8.27 -7.62
CA VAL A 196 6.64 -9.32 -7.56
C VAL A 196 6.09 -10.62 -6.94
N SER A 197 6.29 -11.75 -7.63
CA SER A 197 5.86 -13.06 -7.14
C SER A 197 6.91 -13.67 -6.20
N LEU A 198 6.71 -13.45 -4.90
CA LEU A 198 7.54 -13.96 -3.79
C LEU A 198 6.74 -14.81 -2.80
N ASN A 199 5.48 -15.13 -3.12
CA ASN A 199 4.61 -15.91 -2.23
C ASN A 199 4.90 -17.42 -2.34
N ARG A 200 4.26 -18.12 -3.27
CA ARG A 200 4.27 -19.61 -3.33
C ARG A 200 5.40 -20.21 -4.16
N ALA A 201 6.12 -19.39 -4.92
CA ALA A 201 7.20 -19.86 -5.79
C ALA A 201 8.34 -20.53 -4.98
N GLY A 202 9.06 -21.47 -5.60
CA GLY A 202 10.23 -22.11 -5.02
C GLY A 202 11.39 -21.13 -4.82
N PHE A 203 12.39 -21.50 -4.02
CA PHE A 203 13.48 -20.58 -3.66
C PHE A 203 14.20 -19.97 -4.87
N VAL A 204 14.53 -20.78 -5.89
CA VAL A 204 15.28 -20.32 -7.08
C VAL A 204 14.48 -19.24 -7.82
N ASP A 205 13.18 -19.46 -8.03
CA ASP A 205 12.30 -18.51 -8.68
C ASP A 205 12.11 -17.25 -7.83
N ARG A 206 11.89 -17.39 -6.51
CA ARG A 206 11.81 -16.23 -5.61
C ARG A 206 13.09 -15.42 -5.64
N PHE A 207 14.25 -16.07 -5.68
CA PHE A 207 15.54 -15.39 -5.76
C PHE A 207 15.69 -14.60 -7.05
N ALA A 208 15.38 -15.20 -8.21
CA ALA A 208 15.43 -14.51 -9.49
C ALA A 208 14.43 -13.34 -9.56
N ASN A 209 13.20 -13.56 -9.10
CA ASN A 209 12.15 -12.54 -9.05
C ASN A 209 12.54 -11.37 -8.15
N ALA A 210 13.02 -11.66 -6.92
CA ALA A 210 13.45 -10.63 -5.98
C ALA A 210 14.63 -9.85 -6.54
N LEU A 211 15.64 -10.52 -7.11
CA LEU A 211 16.81 -9.85 -7.69
C LEU A 211 16.39 -8.90 -8.82
N SER A 212 15.56 -9.35 -9.75
CA SER A 212 15.08 -8.51 -10.84
C SER A 212 14.25 -7.31 -10.34
N TYR A 213 13.39 -7.53 -9.35
CA TYR A 213 12.53 -6.48 -8.79
C TYR A 213 13.34 -5.43 -8.01
N TYR A 214 14.19 -5.87 -7.09
CA TYR A 214 15.01 -4.96 -6.31
C TYR A 214 16.07 -4.26 -7.15
N ARG A 215 16.60 -4.88 -8.21
CA ARG A 215 17.50 -4.18 -9.15
C ARG A 215 16.88 -2.86 -9.64
N SER A 216 15.64 -2.92 -10.13
CA SER A 216 14.92 -1.73 -10.60
C SER A 216 14.68 -0.69 -9.49
N LEU A 217 14.37 -1.13 -8.26
CA LEU A 217 14.23 -0.20 -7.13
C LEU A 217 15.56 0.50 -6.79
N PHE A 218 16.67 -0.24 -6.73
CA PHE A 218 18.00 0.32 -6.45
C PHE A 218 18.47 1.27 -7.56
N GLU A 219 18.24 0.92 -8.84
CA GLU A 219 18.51 1.81 -9.98
C GLU A 219 17.70 3.10 -9.89
N SER A 220 16.43 3.03 -9.49
CA SER A 220 15.59 4.22 -9.34
C SER A 220 16.09 5.17 -8.24
N LEU A 221 16.59 4.63 -7.12
CA LEU A 221 17.22 5.42 -6.06
C LEU A 221 18.56 6.02 -6.53
N ASP A 222 19.29 5.30 -7.37
CA ASP A 222 20.56 5.77 -7.90
C ASP A 222 20.45 7.03 -8.75
N VAL A 223 19.36 7.13 -9.51
CA VAL A 223 19.05 8.32 -10.29
C VAL A 223 18.54 9.47 -9.41
N ALA A 224 17.87 9.15 -8.30
CA ALA A 224 17.23 10.13 -7.43
C ALA A 224 18.14 10.72 -6.33
N MET A 225 19.15 9.98 -5.87
CA MET A 225 19.93 10.31 -4.67
C MET A 225 21.43 10.05 -4.86
N THR A 226 22.28 10.85 -4.20
CA THR A 226 23.73 10.68 -4.25
C THR A 226 24.16 9.34 -3.63
N ARG A 227 25.29 8.81 -4.09
CA ARG A 227 25.85 7.50 -3.65
C ARG A 227 26.26 7.48 -2.18
N ASP A 228 26.61 8.63 -1.63
CA ASP A 228 27.04 8.83 -0.25
C ASP A 228 25.91 9.26 0.69
N SER A 229 24.68 9.41 0.19
CA SER A 229 23.54 9.81 1.03
C SER A 229 23.26 8.78 2.13
N PRO A 230 23.28 9.18 3.42
CA PRO A 230 22.94 8.28 4.51
C PRO A 230 21.46 7.90 4.50
N GLU A 231 20.57 8.77 4.00
CA GLU A 231 19.14 8.48 3.83
C GLU A 231 18.92 7.38 2.78
N ARG A 232 19.67 7.42 1.68
CA ARG A 232 19.65 6.34 0.66
C ARG A 232 20.08 5.02 1.28
N ALA A 233 21.23 5.00 1.95
CA ALA A 233 21.76 3.80 2.60
C ALA A 233 20.77 3.24 3.65
N ARG A 234 20.04 4.12 4.35
CA ARG A 234 18.99 3.74 5.29
C ARG A 234 17.86 2.98 4.60
N VAL A 235 17.31 3.50 3.49
CA VAL A 235 16.25 2.84 2.71
C VAL A 235 16.73 1.49 2.17
N GLU A 236 17.92 1.47 1.55
CA GLU A 236 18.51 0.26 0.98
C GLU A 236 18.73 -0.83 2.04
N ARG A 237 19.14 -0.46 3.26
CA ARG A 237 19.40 -1.40 4.35
C ARG A 237 18.15 -1.83 5.11
N TRP A 238 17.44 -0.88 5.70
CA TRP A 238 16.41 -1.15 6.70
C TRP A 238 15.02 -1.41 6.09
N MET A 239 14.77 -0.96 4.86
CA MET A 239 13.54 -1.28 4.15
C MET A 239 13.76 -2.38 3.11
N PHE A 240 14.64 -2.17 2.13
CA PHE A 240 14.85 -3.15 1.05
C PHE A 240 15.63 -4.37 1.54
N GLY A 241 16.75 -4.18 2.23
CA GLY A 241 17.58 -5.25 2.75
C GLY A 241 16.84 -6.21 3.67
N GLU A 242 16.01 -5.69 4.57
CA GLU A 242 15.17 -6.50 5.47
C GLU A 242 14.09 -7.29 4.71
N ARG A 243 13.47 -6.72 3.68
CA ARG A 243 12.52 -7.46 2.83
C ARG A 243 13.19 -8.53 1.99
N ILE A 244 14.39 -8.24 1.45
CA ILE A 244 15.22 -9.24 0.75
C ILE A 244 15.56 -10.39 1.71
N GLN A 245 15.91 -10.09 2.96
CA GLN A 245 16.16 -11.13 3.97
C GLN A 245 14.96 -12.04 4.20
N ARG A 246 13.75 -11.50 4.32
CA ARG A 246 12.54 -12.33 4.50
C ARG A 246 12.17 -13.14 3.26
N ALA A 247 12.39 -12.59 2.07
CA ALA A 247 12.05 -13.26 0.82
C ALA A 247 13.00 -14.42 0.46
N VAL A 248 14.31 -14.24 0.68
CA VAL A 248 15.37 -15.16 0.21
C VAL A 248 16.34 -15.61 1.31
N GLY A 249 16.02 -15.34 2.57
CA GLY A 249 16.80 -15.74 3.75
C GLY A 249 16.53 -17.18 4.17
N PRO A 250 16.78 -17.53 5.45
CA PRO A 250 16.70 -18.90 5.96
C PRO A 250 15.26 -19.41 6.17
N GLU A 251 14.31 -18.52 6.44
CA GLU A 251 12.92 -18.87 6.76
C GLU A 251 12.19 -19.51 5.56
N GLU A 252 11.41 -20.55 5.82
CA GLU A 252 10.56 -21.27 4.85
C GLU A 252 9.23 -21.67 5.48
N GLY A 253 8.28 -22.13 4.66
CA GLY A 253 6.97 -22.58 5.16
C GLY A 253 6.24 -21.49 5.94
N ALA A 254 5.70 -21.85 7.11
CA ALA A 254 4.97 -20.95 7.98
C ALA A 254 5.84 -19.84 8.62
N ASP A 255 7.15 -20.08 8.76
CA ASP A 255 8.07 -19.09 9.36
C ASP A 255 8.39 -17.94 8.40
N ARG A 256 8.21 -18.15 7.08
CA ARG A 256 8.48 -17.11 6.08
C ARG A 256 7.35 -16.10 5.98
N THR A 257 7.65 -14.87 6.40
CA THR A 257 6.74 -13.71 6.46
C THR A 257 7.00 -12.68 5.35
N GLU A 258 6.25 -11.57 5.33
CA GLU A 258 6.38 -10.46 4.36
C GLU A 258 6.36 -10.92 2.89
N ARG A 259 5.51 -11.89 2.57
CA ARG A 259 5.33 -12.43 1.23
C ARG A 259 4.72 -11.38 0.31
N MET A 260 5.11 -11.37 -0.96
CA MET A 260 4.54 -10.49 -2.00
C MET A 260 4.01 -11.34 -3.15
N ALA A 261 2.97 -10.88 -3.82
CA ALA A 261 2.31 -11.58 -4.91
C ALA A 261 2.22 -10.67 -6.14
N GLY A 262 2.24 -11.27 -7.33
CA GLY A 262 2.01 -10.55 -8.58
C GLY A 262 0.52 -10.30 -8.83
N SER A 263 0.22 -9.41 -9.77
CA SER A 263 -1.15 -9.01 -10.17
C SER A 263 -2.10 -10.18 -10.42
N SER A 264 -1.67 -11.24 -11.12
CA SER A 264 -2.54 -12.41 -11.40
C SER A 264 -2.94 -13.20 -10.14
N GLU A 265 -2.05 -13.28 -9.15
CA GLU A 265 -2.35 -13.95 -7.87
C GLU A 265 -3.30 -13.09 -7.04
N TRP A 266 -3.10 -11.76 -7.02
CA TRP A 266 -4.04 -10.82 -6.41
C TRP A 266 -5.42 -10.87 -7.07
N GLN A 267 -5.49 -10.92 -8.40
CA GLN A 267 -6.75 -11.11 -9.13
C GLN A 267 -7.48 -12.36 -8.65
N THR A 268 -6.77 -13.49 -8.60
CA THR A 268 -7.35 -14.77 -8.14
C THR A 268 -7.91 -14.66 -6.72
N LEU A 269 -7.19 -14.01 -5.81
CA LEU A 269 -7.64 -13.82 -4.42
C LEU A 269 -8.86 -12.90 -4.32
N MET A 270 -8.91 -11.81 -5.09
CA MET A 270 -10.02 -10.88 -5.12
C MET A 270 -11.28 -11.55 -5.67
N GLU A 271 -11.18 -12.23 -6.82
CA GLU A 271 -12.28 -12.96 -7.45
C GLU A 271 -12.79 -14.10 -6.55
N TRP A 272 -11.90 -14.83 -5.89
CA TRP A 272 -12.29 -15.87 -4.93
C TRP A 272 -13.03 -15.32 -3.71
N CYS A 273 -12.80 -14.05 -3.36
CA CYS A 273 -13.55 -13.35 -2.31
C CYS A 273 -14.82 -12.66 -2.82
N GLY A 274 -15.21 -12.90 -4.09
CA GLY A 274 -16.44 -12.40 -4.69
C GLY A 274 -16.36 -10.96 -5.20
N PHE A 275 -15.15 -10.45 -5.45
CA PHE A 275 -14.96 -9.17 -6.13
C PHE A 275 -14.83 -9.34 -7.63
N GLU A 276 -15.23 -8.32 -8.37
CA GLU A 276 -14.99 -8.23 -9.81
C GLU A 276 -14.13 -6.99 -10.16
N PRO A 277 -13.27 -7.06 -11.18
CA PRO A 277 -12.40 -5.95 -11.55
C PRO A 277 -13.22 -4.77 -12.07
N VAL A 278 -12.83 -3.56 -11.66
CA VAL A 278 -13.38 -2.29 -12.15
C VAL A 278 -12.32 -1.62 -13.03
N PRO A 279 -12.61 -1.32 -14.31
CA PRO A 279 -11.67 -0.59 -15.17
C PRO A 279 -11.30 0.76 -14.57
N LEU A 280 -10.00 1.03 -14.46
CA LEU A 280 -9.50 2.36 -14.11
C LEU A 280 -9.75 3.32 -15.28
N SER A 281 -10.13 4.56 -14.99
CA SER A 281 -10.45 5.54 -16.02
C SER A 281 -9.22 6.10 -16.73
N ASN A 282 -9.46 6.70 -17.90
CA ASN A 282 -8.45 7.49 -18.61
C ASN A 282 -7.93 8.68 -17.78
N TYR A 283 -8.72 9.17 -16.81
CA TYR A 283 -8.27 10.21 -15.89
C TYR A 283 -7.24 9.67 -14.91
N ALA A 284 -7.38 8.43 -14.42
CA ALA A 284 -6.38 7.81 -13.56
C ALA A 284 -5.02 7.69 -14.27
N ARG A 285 -5.02 7.27 -15.55
CA ARG A 285 -3.83 7.26 -16.39
C ARG A 285 -3.26 8.67 -16.59
N SER A 286 -4.09 9.63 -16.98
CA SER A 286 -3.66 11.03 -17.19
C SER A 286 -3.06 11.67 -15.93
N GLN A 287 -3.62 11.38 -14.76
CA GLN A 287 -3.10 11.85 -13.46
C GLN A 287 -1.72 11.22 -13.16
N ALA A 288 -1.56 9.93 -13.46
CA ALA A 288 -0.28 9.26 -13.30
C ALA A 288 0.77 9.80 -14.30
N ASP A 289 0.40 10.08 -15.55
CA ASP A 289 1.31 10.73 -16.52
C ASP A 289 1.70 12.15 -16.08
N LEU A 290 0.74 12.93 -15.55
CA LEU A 290 1.00 14.26 -15.01
C LEU A 290 1.94 14.22 -13.80
N LEU A 291 1.81 13.23 -12.92
CA LEU A 291 2.74 13.00 -11.81
C LEU A 291 4.17 12.76 -12.33
N LEU A 292 4.30 11.99 -13.42
CA LEU A 292 5.59 11.66 -14.02
C LEU A 292 6.20 12.81 -14.84
N TRP A 293 5.44 13.84 -15.18
CA TRP A 293 5.90 14.99 -15.96
C TRP A 293 7.10 15.72 -15.35
N ASN A 294 7.21 15.72 -14.01
CA ASN A 294 8.31 16.38 -13.29
C ASN A 294 9.62 15.56 -13.27
N TYR A 295 9.63 14.35 -13.83
CA TYR A 295 10.80 13.48 -13.88
C TYR A 295 11.47 13.62 -15.25
N ASP A 296 12.69 14.14 -15.26
CA ASP A 296 13.48 14.35 -16.50
C ASP A 296 13.99 13.02 -17.10
N SER A 297 14.66 13.11 -18.25
CA SER A 297 15.02 11.96 -19.09
C SER A 297 15.96 10.92 -18.45
N LYS A 298 16.63 11.25 -17.34
CA LYS A 298 17.44 10.27 -16.59
C LYS A 298 16.56 9.24 -15.87
N TYR A 299 15.36 9.61 -15.46
CA TYR A 299 14.40 8.67 -14.88
C TYR A 299 13.80 7.77 -15.96
N LYS A 300 13.48 6.53 -15.57
CA LYS A 300 12.96 5.50 -16.46
C LYS A 300 11.54 5.05 -16.07
N TYR A 301 10.81 5.92 -15.39
CA TYR A 301 9.43 5.66 -15.03
C TYR A 301 8.52 5.61 -16.25
N SER A 302 7.58 4.69 -16.25
CA SER A 302 6.55 4.54 -17.28
C SER A 302 5.32 3.86 -16.70
N LEU A 303 4.18 4.00 -17.37
CA LEU A 303 2.96 3.29 -17.00
C LEU A 303 2.77 2.06 -17.88
N VAL A 304 2.49 0.92 -17.25
CA VAL A 304 2.22 -0.36 -17.89
C VAL A 304 0.83 -0.83 -17.46
N GLU A 305 -0.02 -1.15 -18.43
CA GLU A 305 -1.30 -1.80 -18.16
C GLU A 305 -1.08 -3.31 -18.06
N LEU A 306 -1.64 -3.92 -17.02
CA LEU A 306 -1.64 -5.37 -16.84
C LEU A 306 -3.10 -5.86 -16.85
N PRO A 307 -3.40 -7.00 -17.50
CA PRO A 307 -4.76 -7.50 -17.57
C PRO A 307 -5.26 -7.96 -16.19
N PRO A 308 -6.59 -7.86 -15.92
CA PRO A 308 -7.61 -7.32 -16.79
C PRO A 308 -7.79 -5.80 -16.67
N ALA A 309 -7.45 -5.19 -15.54
CA ALA A 309 -7.74 -3.79 -15.23
C ALA A 309 -6.73 -3.15 -14.26
N PHE A 310 -5.47 -3.60 -14.31
CA PHE A 310 -4.42 -3.08 -13.45
C PHE A 310 -3.62 -1.98 -14.16
N LEU A 311 -3.25 -0.94 -13.42
CA LEU A 311 -2.30 0.08 -13.85
C LEU A 311 -1.06 -0.02 -12.98
N SER A 312 0.11 -0.22 -13.59
CA SER A 312 1.38 -0.38 -12.88
C SER A 312 2.35 0.74 -13.22
N LEU A 313 2.98 1.29 -12.19
CA LEU A 313 4.17 2.12 -12.31
C LEU A 313 5.37 1.20 -12.50
N ALA A 314 6.09 1.42 -13.60
CA ALA A 314 7.22 0.61 -14.02
C ALA A 314 8.51 1.42 -14.10
N TRP A 315 9.65 0.74 -13.89
CA TRP A 315 10.99 1.26 -14.17
C TRP A 315 11.59 0.48 -15.34
N GLU A 316 12.04 1.16 -16.40
CA GLU A 316 12.51 0.50 -17.64
C GLU A 316 11.51 -0.54 -18.16
N LYS A 317 10.21 -0.20 -18.14
CA LYS A 317 9.09 -1.08 -18.52
C LYS A 317 8.92 -2.33 -17.64
N ARG A 318 9.68 -2.50 -16.55
CA ARG A 318 9.43 -3.53 -15.53
C ARG A 318 8.42 -3.00 -14.51
N PRO A 319 7.19 -3.57 -14.42
CA PRO A 319 6.22 -3.22 -13.38
C PRO A 319 6.78 -3.36 -11.96
N LEU A 320 6.52 -2.38 -11.09
CA LEU A 320 7.00 -2.35 -9.71
C LEU A 320 5.88 -2.18 -8.68
N LEU A 321 4.95 -1.27 -8.92
CA LEU A 321 3.84 -1.00 -8.01
C LEU A 321 2.57 -0.91 -8.83
N THR A 322 1.62 -1.78 -8.52
CA THR A 322 0.41 -2.00 -9.32
C THR A 322 -0.82 -1.58 -8.52
N VAL A 323 -1.71 -0.81 -9.15
CA VAL A 323 -2.99 -0.37 -8.60
C VAL A 323 -4.14 -0.97 -9.40
N SER A 324 -5.21 -1.34 -8.70
CA SER A 324 -6.47 -1.82 -9.27
C SER A 324 -7.67 -1.38 -8.43
N ALA A 325 -8.85 -1.43 -9.05
CA ALA A 325 -10.13 -1.18 -8.40
C ALA A 325 -11.06 -2.39 -8.57
N TRP A 326 -11.92 -2.62 -7.59
CA TRP A 326 -12.76 -3.81 -7.47
C TRP A 326 -14.13 -3.45 -6.88
N ARG A 327 -15.18 -4.22 -7.15
CA ARG A 327 -16.51 -4.07 -6.51
C ARG A 327 -17.10 -5.38 -6.04
#